data_AF-A0A3N2ARG7-F1
#
_entry.id   AF-A0A3N2ARG7-F1
#
_cell.length_a   1.000
_cell.length_b   1.000
_cell.length_c   1.000
_cell.angle_alpha   90.00
_cell.angle_beta   90.00
_cell.angle_gamma   90.00
#
_symmetry.space_group_name_H-M   'P 1'
#
loop_
_entity.id
_entity.type
_entity.pdbx_description
1 polymer ?
#
loop_
_entity_poly.entity_id
_entity_poly.type
_entity_poly.pdbx_seq_one_letter_code
_entity_poly.pdbx_strand_id
1 'polypeptide(L)'
;MTDAAAAAAHAKAVAQARAVEAAVRRAALLLDEAAGLVLLRGQDAWLGPARAAFDARCLALHDRLAEEELELRMLALAIEGAT
;
A
#
# COMPACT_ATOMS: atom_id res chain seq x y z
N MET A 1 3.81 -18.71 33.23
CA MET A 1 4.45 -17.44 32.79
C MET A 1 4.64 -17.35 31.27
N THR A 2 4.60 -18.47 30.54
CA THR A 2 4.84 -18.54 29.08
C THR A 2 3.66 -18.04 28.22
N ASP A 3 2.42 -18.32 28.63
CA ASP A 3 1.25 -18.03 27.79
C ASP A 3 0.95 -16.52 27.69
N ALA A 4 1.17 -15.78 28.77
CA ALA A 4 1.03 -14.32 28.76
C ALA A 4 2.09 -13.64 27.87
N ALA A 5 3.30 -14.18 27.83
CA ALA A 5 4.36 -13.69 26.97
C ALA A 5 4.10 -14.02 25.50
N ALA A 6 3.58 -15.22 25.20
CA ALA A 6 3.17 -15.63 23.86
C ALA A 6 2.01 -14.76 23.34
N ALA A 7 0.98 -14.53 24.18
CA ALA A 7 -0.15 -13.66 23.84
C ALA A 7 0.30 -12.20 23.59
N ALA A 8 1.24 -11.68 24.38
CA ALA A 8 1.78 -10.33 24.18
C ALA A 8 2.60 -10.22 22.89
N ALA A 9 3.40 -11.23 22.56
CA ALA A 9 4.15 -11.28 21.31
C ALA A 9 3.22 -11.37 20.09
N HIS A 10 2.16 -12.18 20.18
CA HIS A 10 1.12 -12.30 19.16
C HIS A 10 0.41 -10.95 18.92
N ALA A 11 -0.08 -10.31 19.99
CA ALA A 11 -0.72 -9.01 19.90
C ALA A 11 0.18 -7.93 19.28
N LYS A 12 1.48 -7.95 19.59
CA LYS A 12 2.47 -7.06 18.97
C LYS A 12 2.64 -7.32 17.47
N ALA A 13 2.72 -8.59 17.07
CA ALA A 13 2.84 -8.96 15.67
C ALA A 13 1.61 -8.52 14.85
N VAL A 14 0.40 -8.71 15.39
CA VAL A 14 -0.85 -8.23 14.78
C VAL A 14 -0.84 -6.70 14.64
N ALA A 15 -0.46 -5.98 15.70
CA ALA A 15 -0.40 -4.52 15.67
C ALA A 15 0.61 -4.00 14.62
N GLN A 16 1.77 -4.65 14.52
CA GLN A 16 2.77 -4.32 13.51
C GLN A 16 2.24 -4.57 12.09
N ALA A 17 1.63 -5.73 11.82
CA ALA A 17 1.08 -6.05 10.51
C ALA A 17 0.03 -5.02 10.05
N ARG A 18 -0.91 -4.65 10.94
CA ARG A 18 -1.92 -3.62 10.66
C ARG A 18 -1.32 -2.24 10.40
N ALA A 19 -0.23 -1.89 11.10
CA ALA A 19 0.46 -0.62 10.89
C ALA A 19 1.13 -0.56 9.50
N VAL A 20 1.70 -1.67 9.02
CA VAL A 20 2.28 -1.76 7.68
C VAL A 20 1.18 -1.68 6.61
N GLU A 21 0.09 -2.43 6.76
CA GLU A 21 -1.09 -2.36 5.85
C GLU A 21 -1.60 -0.91 5.70
N ALA A 22 -1.77 -0.20 6.82
CA ALA A 22 -2.21 1.19 6.81
C ALA A 22 -1.19 2.14 6.14
N ALA A 23 0.11 1.85 6.23
CA ALA A 23 1.13 2.64 5.55
C ALA A 23 1.09 2.45 4.03
N VAL A 24 0.89 1.22 3.55
CA VAL A 24 0.75 0.90 2.12
C VAL A 24 -0.48 1.57 1.53
N ARG A 25 -1.64 1.50 2.22
CA ARG A 25 -2.86 2.22 1.80
C ARG A 25 -2.64 3.71 1.66
N ARG A 26 -1.96 4.35 2.62
CA ARG A 26 -1.64 5.78 2.54
C ARG A 26 -0.72 6.10 1.38
N ALA A 27 0.25 5.23 1.07
CA ALA A 27 1.13 5.43 -0.08
C ALA A 27 0.37 5.36 -1.41
N ALA A 28 -0.58 4.43 -1.54
CA ALA A 28 -1.46 4.34 -2.72
C ALA A 28 -2.30 5.61 -2.91
N LEU A 29 -2.94 6.10 -1.84
CA LEU A 29 -3.71 7.36 -1.88
C LEU A 29 -2.87 8.56 -2.31
N LEU A 30 -1.66 8.71 -1.76
CA LEU A 30 -0.76 9.81 -2.13
C LEU A 30 -0.29 9.72 -3.59
N LEU A 31 -0.17 8.51 -4.14
CA LEU A 31 0.16 8.31 -5.54
C LEU A 31 -0.98 8.76 -6.45
N ASP A 32 -2.23 8.41 -6.11
CA ASP A 32 -3.41 8.85 -6.84
C ASP A 32 -3.57 10.37 -6.81
N GLU A 33 -3.36 11.00 -5.64
CA GLU A 33 -3.35 12.46 -5.49
C GLU A 33 -2.27 13.11 -6.36
N ALA A 34 -1.05 12.56 -6.38
CA ALA A 34 0.04 13.07 -7.22
C ALA A 34 -0.28 12.97 -8.72
N ALA A 35 -0.89 11.87 -9.16
CA ALA A 35 -1.36 11.71 -10.53
C ALA A 35 -2.45 12.74 -10.89
N GLY A 36 -3.39 13.00 -9.97
CA GLY A 36 -4.42 14.02 -10.10
C GLY A 36 -3.86 15.46 -10.20
N LEU A 37 -2.79 15.76 -9.46
CA LEU A 37 -2.12 17.07 -9.53
C LEU A 37 -1.38 17.27 -10.87
N VAL A 38 -0.85 16.20 -11.47
CA VAL A 38 -0.21 16.24 -12.80
C VAL A 38 -1.24 16.54 -13.90
N LEU A 39 -2.47 16.01 -13.78
CA LEU A 39 -3.59 16.27 -14.69
C LEU A 39 -4.02 17.75 -14.76
N LEU A 40 -3.92 18.49 -13.65
CA LEU A 40 -4.44 19.88 -13.56
C LEU A 40 -3.58 20.94 -14.26
N ARG A 41 -2.37 20.61 -14.72
CA ARG A 41 -1.44 21.58 -15.35
C ARG A 41 -1.48 21.61 -16.88
N GLY A 42 -2.61 21.26 -17.52
CA GLY A 42 -2.89 21.60 -18.93
C GLY A 42 -1.86 21.10 -19.96
N GLN A 43 -1.20 19.97 -19.69
CA GLN A 43 -0.03 19.53 -20.46
C GLN A 43 -0.33 18.54 -21.60
N ASP A 44 -1.59 18.20 -21.86
CA ASP A 44 -1.95 17.16 -22.85
C ASP A 44 -1.42 17.47 -24.27
N ALA A 45 -1.28 18.75 -24.63
CA ALA A 45 -0.69 19.16 -25.90
C ALA A 45 0.86 19.24 -25.90
N TRP A 46 1.51 19.33 -24.73
CA TRP A 46 2.96 19.56 -24.63
C TRP A 46 3.76 18.30 -24.27
N LEU A 47 3.20 17.40 -23.45
CA LEU A 47 3.94 16.22 -22.96
C LEU A 47 3.88 15.02 -23.91
N GLY A 48 2.81 14.87 -24.70
CA GLY A 48 2.66 13.78 -25.66
C GLY A 48 3.07 12.40 -25.11
N PRO A 49 4.06 11.70 -25.70
CA PRO A 49 4.50 10.37 -25.25
C PRO A 49 5.03 10.30 -23.80
N ALA A 50 5.60 11.39 -23.29
CA ALA A 50 6.13 11.41 -21.93
C ALA A 50 5.02 11.30 -20.89
N ARG A 51 3.82 11.83 -21.20
CA ARG A 51 2.64 11.69 -20.35
C ARG A 51 2.15 10.25 -20.32
N ALA A 52 2.02 9.61 -21.48
CA ALA A 52 1.60 8.21 -21.55
C ALA A 52 2.56 7.28 -20.77
N ALA A 53 3.87 7.54 -20.86
CA ALA A 53 4.87 6.82 -20.08
C ALA A 53 4.75 7.06 -18.56
N PHE A 54 4.43 8.29 -18.14
CA PHE A 54 4.17 8.62 -16.74
C PHE A 54 2.91 7.92 -16.22
N ASP A 55 1.79 8.03 -16.94
CA ASP A 55 0.52 7.40 -16.55
C ASP A 55 0.66 5.88 -16.46
N ALA A 56 1.36 5.24 -17.41
CA ALA A 56 1.65 3.81 -17.36
C ALA A 56 2.50 3.41 -16.15
N ARG A 57 3.47 4.24 -15.75
CA ARG A 57 4.29 4.02 -14.54
C ARG A 57 3.47 4.18 -13.27
N CYS A 58 2.57 5.17 -13.22
CA CYS A 58 1.65 5.37 -12.10
C CYS A 58 0.72 4.17 -11.95
N LEU A 59 0.10 3.71 -13.05
CA LEU A 59 -0.77 2.54 -13.03
C LEU A 59 -0.03 1.28 -12.56
N ALA A 60 1.16 1.00 -13.12
CA ALA A 60 1.95 -0.16 -12.72
C ALA A 60 2.39 -0.09 -11.25
N LEU A 61 2.65 1.11 -10.72
CA LEU A 61 2.98 1.28 -9.31
C LEU A 61 1.74 1.09 -8.42
N HIS A 62 0.57 1.57 -8.85
CA HIS A 62 -0.69 1.36 -8.15
C HIS A 62 -1.03 -0.14 -8.05
N ASP A 63 -0.91 -0.89 -9.15
CA ASP A 63 -1.15 -2.33 -9.17
C ASP A 63 -0.23 -3.08 -8.19
N ARG A 64 1.07 -2.74 -8.19
CA ARG A 64 2.04 -3.32 -7.24
C ARG A 64 1.73 -2.99 -5.79
N LEU A 65 1.26 -1.78 -5.49
CA LEU A 65 0.86 -1.41 -4.13
C LEU A 65 -0.40 -2.17 -3.69
N ALA A 66 -1.35 -2.42 -4.59
CA ALA A 66 -2.54 -3.21 -4.30
C ALA A 66 -2.20 -4.69 -4.03
N GLU A 67 -1.25 -5.26 -4.77
CA GLU A 67 -0.73 -6.61 -4.52
C GLU A 67 -0.06 -6.71 -3.14
N GLU A 68 0.83 -5.77 -2.82
CA GLU A 68 1.51 -5.71 -1.52
C GLU A 68 0.51 -5.53 -0.36
N GLU A 69 -0.52 -4.71 -0.53
CA GLU A 69 -1.59 -4.55 0.45
C GLU A 69 -2.32 -5.88 0.72
N LEU A 70 -2.64 -6.62 -0.34
CA LEU A 70 -3.31 -7.91 -0.23
C LEU A 70 -2.44 -8.94 0.50
N GLU A 71 -1.14 -9.02 0.16
CA GLU A 71 -0.20 -9.93 0.82
C GLU A 71 -0.06 -9.61 2.32
N LEU A 72 0.10 -8.34 2.68
CA LEU A 72 0.16 -7.89 4.07
C LEU A 72 -1.12 -8.19 4.84
N ARG A 73 -2.28 -8.00 4.20
CA ARG A 73 -3.58 -8.36 4.79
C ARG A 73 -3.69 -9.86 5.02
N MET A 74 -3.27 -10.67 4.06
CA MET A 74 -3.23 -12.13 4.23
C MET A 74 -2.29 -12.57 5.36
N LEU A 75 -1.11 -11.95 5.44
CA LEU A 75 -0.16 -12.21 6.53
C LEU A 75 -0.74 -11.83 7.89
N ALA A 76 -1.41 -10.67 7.99
CA ALA A 76 -2.08 -10.24 9.22
C ALA A 76 -3.15 -11.25 9.66
N LEU A 77 -4.00 -11.71 8.72
CA LEU A 77 -5.02 -12.72 8.99
C LEU A 77 -4.42 -14.08 9.40
N ALA A 78 -3.30 -14.48 8.78
CA ALA A 78 -2.61 -15.71 9.14
C ALA A 78 -2.01 -15.63 10.56
N ILE A 79 -1.44 -14.48 10.94
CA ILE A 79 -0.97 -14.23 12.31
C ILE A 79 -2.15 -14.26 13.28
N GLU A 80 -3.26 -13.56 12.97
CA GLU A 80 -4.46 -13.53 13.82
C GLU A 80 -5.06 -14.93 14.04
N GLY A 81 -5.06 -15.79 13.01
CA GLY A 81 -5.58 -17.16 13.08
C GLY A 81 -4.62 -18.20 13.67
N ALA A 82 -3.33 -17.88 13.81
CA ALA A 82 -2.34 -18.72 14.48
C ALA A 82 -2.45 -18.53 16.00
N THR A 83 -3.45 -19.17 16.62
CA THR A 83 -3.63 -19.27 18.08
C THR A 83 -3.02 -20.54 18.64
#